data_AF-A0A800AZ29-F1
#
_entry.id   AF-A0A800AZ29-F1
#
_cell.length_a   1.000
_cell.length_b   1.000
_cell.length_c   1.000
_cell.angle_alpha   90.00
_cell.angle_beta   90.00
_cell.angle_gamma   90.00
#
_symmetry.space_group_name_H-M   'P 1'
#
loop_
_entity.id
_entity.type
_entity.pdbx_description
1 polymer ?
#
loop_
_entity_poly.entity_id
_entity_poly.type
_entity_poly.pdbx_seq_one_letter_code
_entity_poly.pdbx_strand_id
1 'polypeptide(L)'
;MNKIDLKNISDLETFDIKGYIFKILAYWKLFIVSIIIALLIANFYTKRKKRLYKLETIITVKDEQNPLFSSNTNIMFNWGGASDEVETIITILNSRKHNEKVVNRLHYYIDYLQKGKYYFKD
;
A
#
# COMPACT_ATOMS: atom_id res chain seq x y z
N MET A 1 52.70 31.89 32.30
CA MET A 1 52.33 31.19 31.06
C MET A 1 52.34 29.70 31.36
N ASN A 2 51.20 29.16 31.81
CA ASN A 2 51.08 27.75 32.22
C ASN A 2 50.96 26.89 30.98
N LYS A 3 51.87 25.93 30.81
CA LYS A 3 51.73 24.86 29.82
C LYS A 3 50.63 23.94 30.31
N ILE A 4 49.46 24.05 29.69
CA ILE A 4 48.32 23.18 29.97
C ILE A 4 48.71 21.80 29.42
N ASP A 5 48.76 20.80 30.29
CA ASP A 5 49.09 19.41 29.96
C ASP A 5 48.07 18.82 28.99
N LEU A 6 48.40 18.84 27.70
CA LEU A 6 47.62 18.25 26.59
C LEU A 6 47.62 16.71 26.61
N LYS A 7 48.20 16.08 27.64
CA LYS A 7 48.32 14.61 27.74
C LYS A 7 47.08 13.92 28.31
N ASN A 8 46.15 14.69 28.90
CA ASN A 8 44.90 14.16 29.50
C ASN A 8 43.71 14.06 28.53
N ILE A 9 43.87 14.44 27.25
CA ILE A 9 42.77 14.43 26.27
C ILE A 9 42.80 13.16 25.38
N SER A 10 43.93 12.45 25.34
CA SER A 10 44.08 11.19 24.61
C SER A 10 43.50 9.96 25.33
N ASP A 11 43.13 10.10 26.61
CA ASP A 11 42.46 9.06 27.41
C ASP A 11 40.92 9.22 27.42
N LEU A 12 40.36 9.88 26.40
CA LEU A 12 38.95 9.72 26.08
C LEU A 12 38.78 8.31 25.51
N GLU A 13 38.39 7.38 26.38
CA GLU A 13 38.13 5.96 26.11
C GLU A 13 37.67 5.73 24.66
N THR A 14 38.56 5.19 23.84
CA THR A 14 38.20 4.76 22.49
C THR A 14 37.19 3.62 22.65
N PHE A 15 35.93 3.91 22.39
CA PHE A 15 34.83 2.96 22.55
C PHE A 15 35.08 1.70 21.70
N ASP A 16 35.44 0.59 22.35
CA ASP A 16 35.71 -0.68 21.69
C ASP A 16 34.40 -1.40 21.32
N ILE A 17 33.90 -1.05 20.13
CA ILE A 17 32.68 -1.59 19.52
C ILE A 17 32.75 -3.12 19.44
N LYS A 18 33.94 -3.70 19.14
CA LYS A 18 34.08 -5.14 18.94
C LYS A 18 33.86 -5.89 20.24
N GLY A 19 34.48 -5.45 21.33
CA GLY A 19 34.30 -6.05 22.65
C GLY A 19 32.85 -6.00 23.13
N TYR A 20 32.12 -4.92 22.81
CA TYR A 20 30.72 -4.77 23.18
C TYR A 20 29.80 -5.73 22.41
N ILE A 21 30.06 -5.94 21.11
CA ILE A 21 29.31 -6.89 20.28
C ILE A 21 29.45 -8.32 20.82
N PHE A 22 30.66 -8.77 21.16
CA PHE A 22 30.85 -10.11 21.75
C PHE A 22 30.15 -10.28 23.09
N LYS A 23 30.09 -9.22 23.92
CA LYS A 23 29.32 -9.23 25.18
C LYS A 23 27.83 -9.41 24.94
N ILE A 24 27.27 -8.75 23.92
CA ILE A 24 25.85 -8.91 23.53
C ILE A 24 25.57 -10.31 22.96
N LEU A 25 26.46 -10.82 22.10
CA LEU A 25 26.33 -12.19 21.58
C LEU A 25 26.48 -13.26 22.68
N ALA A 26 27.22 -12.98 23.76
CA ALA A 26 27.30 -13.91 24.89
C ALA A 26 25.92 -14.17 25.54
N TYR A 27 24.97 -13.24 25.43
CA TYR A 27 23.58 -13.40 25.89
C TYR A 27 22.63 -14.01 24.84
N TRP A 28 23.15 -14.79 23.89
CA TRP A 28 22.38 -15.42 22.79
C TRP A 28 21.10 -16.15 23.22
N LYS A 29 21.05 -16.70 24.45
CA LYS A 29 19.84 -17.35 24.99
C LYS A 29 18.64 -16.39 25.11
N LEU A 30 18.88 -15.14 25.53
CA LEU A 30 17.82 -14.12 25.62
C LEU A 30 17.27 -13.76 24.23
N PHE A 31 18.11 -13.82 23.21
CA PHE A 31 17.71 -13.58 21.82
C PHE A 31 16.74 -14.66 21.33
N ILE A 32 17.03 -15.94 21.63
CA ILE A 32 16.13 -17.06 21.29
C ILE A 32 14.78 -16.93 22.01
N VAL A 33 14.80 -16.63 23.31
CA VAL A 33 13.56 -16.42 24.08
C VAL A 33 12.73 -15.28 23.50
N SER A 34 13.38 -14.16 23.16
CA SER A 34 12.73 -13.02 22.52
C SER A 34 12.12 -13.37 21.17
N ILE A 35 12.83 -14.13 20.32
CA ILE A 35 12.31 -14.62 19.03
C ILE A 35 11.05 -15.47 19.22
N ILE A 36 11.05 -16.39 20.19
CA ILE A 36 9.90 -17.25 20.48
C ILE A 36 8.69 -16.39 20.88
N ILE A 37 8.89 -15.42 21.77
CA ILE A 37 7.84 -14.50 22.21
C ILE A 37 7.29 -13.68 21.03
N ALA A 38 8.17 -13.15 20.18
CA ALA A 38 7.77 -12.40 19.00
C ALA A 38 6.95 -13.24 18.01
N LEU A 39 7.34 -14.50 17.79
CA LEU A 39 6.59 -15.43 16.93
C LEU A 39 5.22 -15.79 17.51
N LEU A 40 5.11 -15.97 18.84
CA LEU A 40 3.83 -16.20 19.50
C LEU A 40 2.87 -15.02 19.29
N ILE A 41 3.37 -13.79 19.51
CA ILE A 41 2.59 -12.56 19.31
C ILE A 41 2.19 -12.41 17.84
N ALA A 42 3.12 -12.62 16.91
CA ALA A 42 2.87 -12.52 15.47
C ALA A 42 1.81 -13.54 15.00
N ASN A 43 1.87 -14.78 15.48
CA ASN A 43 0.89 -15.83 15.16
C ASN A 43 -0.51 -15.45 15.68
N PHE A 44 -0.58 -14.98 16.92
CA PHE A 44 -1.83 -14.54 17.54
C PHE A 44 -2.47 -13.37 16.78
N TYR A 45 -1.66 -12.39 16.40
CA TYR A 45 -2.12 -11.23 15.63
C TYR A 45 -2.56 -11.60 14.21
N THR A 46 -1.80 -12.45 13.52
CA THR A 46 -2.10 -12.93 12.16
C THR A 46 -3.43 -13.68 12.11
N LYS A 47 -3.74 -14.51 13.11
CA LYS A 47 -5.02 -15.25 13.18
C LYS A 47 -6.26 -14.37 13.32
N ARG A 48 -6.10 -13.18 13.93
CA ARG A 48 -7.19 -12.23 14.19
C ARG A 48 -7.35 -11.17 13.12
N LYS A 49 -6.34 -10.96 12.27
CA LYS A 49 -6.41 -10.04 11.14
C LYS A 49 -7.39 -10.56 10.09
N LYS A 50 -8.35 -9.72 9.69
CA LYS A 50 -9.20 -9.96 8.52
C LYS A 50 -8.36 -9.82 7.24
N ARG A 51 -8.59 -10.68 6.26
CA ARG A 51 -7.98 -10.55 4.93
C ARG A 51 -8.73 -9.45 4.18
N LEU A 52 -8.01 -8.39 3.78
CA LEU A 52 -8.56 -7.35 2.91
C LEU A 52 -8.31 -7.78 1.47
N TYR A 53 -9.38 -7.97 0.70
CA TYR A 53 -9.31 -8.29 -0.73
C TYR A 53 -9.54 -7.00 -1.53
N LYS A 54 -8.62 -6.68 -2.44
CA LYS A 54 -8.75 -5.56 -3.38
C LYS A 54 -8.77 -6.13 -4.80
N LEU A 55 -9.71 -5.65 -5.62
CA LEU A 55 -9.77 -5.95 -7.04
C LEU A 55 -9.31 -4.71 -7.82
N GLU A 56 -8.41 -4.91 -8.78
CA GLU A 56 -7.96 -3.87 -9.71
C GLU A 56 -8.31 -4.30 -11.13
N THR A 57 -8.82 -3.39 -11.97
CA THR A 57 -9.22 -3.69 -13.34
C THR A 57 -8.83 -2.52 -14.23
N ILE A 58 -8.26 -2.83 -15.40
CA ILE A 58 -7.88 -1.86 -16.42
C ILE A 58 -8.88 -2.00 -17.58
N ILE A 59 -9.50 -0.89 -17.97
CA ILE A 59 -10.45 -0.83 -19.08
C ILE A 59 -9.83 0.01 -20.20
N THR A 60 -9.68 -0.59 -21.38
CA THR A 60 -9.18 0.11 -22.58
C THR A 60 -10.33 0.37 -23.53
N VAL A 61 -10.55 1.64 -23.87
CA VAL A 61 -11.57 2.07 -24.83
C VAL A 61 -10.85 2.56 -26.08
N LYS A 62 -11.26 2.05 -27.25
CA LYS A 62 -10.77 2.53 -28.55
C LYS A 62 -11.90 3.28 -29.22
N ASP A 63 -11.64 4.55 -29.51
CA ASP A 63 -12.51 5.38 -30.35
C ASP A 63 -12.15 5.13 -31.82
N GLU A 64 -13.13 4.66 -32.60
CA GLU A 64 -13.00 4.47 -34.05
C GLU A 64 -13.57 5.69 -34.77
N GLN A 65 -12.74 6.72 -34.97
CA GLN A 65 -13.10 7.83 -35.84
C GLN A 65 -13.20 7.33 -37.29
N ASN A 66 -14.44 7.22 -37.80
CA ASN A 66 -14.67 6.81 -39.18
C ASN A 66 -14.40 8.00 -40.13
N PRO A 67 -13.35 7.93 -40.99
CA PRO A 67 -12.96 9.03 -41.85
C PRO A 67 -13.96 9.33 -42.99
N LEU A 68 -15.01 8.50 -43.15
CA LEU A 68 -15.99 8.64 -44.24
C LEU A 68 -17.19 9.54 -43.89
N PHE A 69 -17.34 9.99 -42.64
CA PHE A 69 -18.51 10.77 -42.19
C PHE A 69 -18.23 12.21 -41.73
N SER A 70 -17.00 12.74 -41.89
CA SER A 70 -16.70 14.16 -41.64
C SER A 70 -17.03 15.04 -42.85
N SER A 71 -18.30 15.03 -43.27
CA SER A 71 -18.81 15.86 -44.35
C SER A 71 -18.92 17.31 -43.89
N ASN A 72 -17.78 18.02 -43.86
CA ASN A 72 -17.57 19.47 -44.05
C ASN A 72 -16.21 19.83 -43.45
N THR A 73 -15.32 20.36 -44.28
CA THR A 73 -13.96 20.78 -43.98
C THR A 73 -13.90 21.87 -42.89
N ASN A 74 -14.02 21.48 -41.63
CA ASN A 74 -13.51 22.24 -40.50
C ASN A 74 -12.51 21.35 -39.78
N ILE A 75 -11.22 21.61 -40.02
CA ILE A 75 -10.12 20.83 -39.49
C ILE A 75 -9.99 21.19 -38.00
N MET A 76 -10.82 20.60 -37.15
CA MET A 76 -10.64 20.68 -35.72
C MET A 76 -9.46 19.77 -35.36
N PHE A 77 -8.30 20.37 -35.17
CA PHE A 77 -7.10 19.70 -34.70
C PHE A 77 -7.31 19.26 -33.24
N ASN A 78 -7.73 18.00 -33.01
CA ASN A 78 -7.74 17.37 -31.67
C ASN A 78 -6.31 16.96 -31.26
N TRP A 79 -5.40 17.94 -31.15
CA TRP A 79 -3.97 17.74 -30.95
C TRP A 79 -3.60 17.75 -29.46
N GLY A 80 -4.19 16.81 -28.72
CA GLY A 80 -3.79 16.52 -27.35
C GLY A 80 -4.99 16.40 -26.41
N GLY A 81 -5.27 15.17 -25.99
CA GLY A 81 -6.35 14.85 -25.07
C GLY A 81 -6.90 13.45 -25.31
N ALA A 82 -7.64 12.91 -24.35
CA ALA A 82 -8.53 11.79 -24.63
C ALA A 82 -9.69 12.28 -25.51
N SER A 83 -10.25 11.42 -26.36
CA SER A 83 -11.47 11.77 -27.11
C SER A 83 -12.63 12.09 -26.15
N ASP A 84 -13.50 13.03 -26.52
CA ASP A 84 -14.72 13.37 -25.79
C ASP A 84 -15.56 12.12 -25.45
N GLU A 85 -15.56 11.12 -26.35
CA GLU A 85 -16.25 9.85 -26.13
C GLU A 85 -15.60 9.03 -24.99
N VAL A 86 -14.26 8.95 -24.99
CA VAL A 86 -13.50 8.24 -23.97
C VAL A 86 -13.64 8.95 -22.62
N GLU A 87 -13.55 10.28 -22.58
CA GLU A 87 -13.74 11.08 -21.37
C GLU A 87 -15.18 10.94 -20.83
N THR A 88 -16.17 10.88 -21.71
CA THR A 88 -17.57 10.64 -21.33
C THR A 88 -17.74 9.27 -20.67
N ILE A 89 -17.14 8.22 -21.24
CA ILE A 89 -17.20 6.86 -20.65
C ILE A 89 -16.53 6.83 -19.28
N ILE A 90 -15.35 7.45 -19.14
CA ILE A 90 -14.66 7.57 -17.85
C ILE A 90 -15.54 8.31 -16.83
N THR A 91 -16.17 9.41 -17.24
CA THR A 91 -17.06 10.20 -16.39
C THR A 91 -18.29 9.40 -15.96
N ILE A 92 -18.89 8.63 -16.87
CA ILE A 92 -20.03 7.76 -16.57
C ILE A 92 -19.65 6.69 -15.55
N LEU A 93 -18.52 6.00 -15.75
CA LEU A 93 -18.03 4.96 -14.84
C LEU A 93 -17.72 5.51 -13.44
N ASN A 94 -17.16 6.71 -13.35
CA ASN A 94 -16.88 7.37 -12.07
C ASN A 94 -18.13 8.02 -11.43
N SER A 95 -19.24 8.13 -12.14
CA SER A 95 -20.43 8.85 -11.66
C SER A 95 -21.14 8.09 -10.54
N ARG A 96 -21.62 8.84 -9.54
CA ARG A 96 -22.42 8.28 -8.42
C ARG A 96 -23.68 7.55 -8.91
N LYS A 97 -24.36 8.10 -9.92
CA LYS A 97 -25.59 7.51 -10.48
C LYS A 97 -25.33 6.13 -11.11
N HIS A 98 -24.19 5.95 -11.76
CA HIS A 98 -23.81 4.64 -12.30
C HIS A 98 -23.53 3.65 -11.17
N ASN A 99 -22.70 4.04 -10.20
CA ASN A 99 -22.37 3.20 -9.05
C ASN A 99 -23.60 2.79 -8.23
N GLU A 100 -24.55 3.70 -8.03
CA GLU A 100 -25.82 3.41 -7.35
C GLU A 100 -26.63 2.33 -8.07
N LYS A 101 -26.73 2.40 -9.41
CA LYS A 101 -27.40 1.36 -10.20
C LYS A 101 -26.70 0.01 -10.08
N VAL A 102 -25.37 -0.01 -10.10
CA VAL A 102 -24.56 -1.23 -9.96
C VAL A 102 -24.77 -1.87 -8.59
N VAL A 103 -24.68 -1.07 -7.51
CA VAL A 103 -24.90 -1.52 -6.13
C VAL A 103 -26.31 -2.07 -5.94
N ASN A 104 -27.32 -1.36 -6.46
CA ASN A 104 -28.72 -1.78 -6.34
C ASN A 104 -28.98 -3.10 -7.08
N ARG A 105 -28.43 -3.27 -8.29
CA ARG A 105 -28.58 -4.52 -9.08
C ARG A 105 -27.91 -5.72 -8.42
N LEU A 106 -26.70 -5.53 -7.89
CA LEU A 106 -25.91 -6.59 -7.27
C LEU A 106 -26.28 -6.84 -5.80
N HIS A 107 -27.19 -6.04 -5.23
CA HIS A 107 -27.60 -6.10 -3.83
C HIS A 107 -26.42 -5.99 -2.84
N TYR A 108 -25.38 -5.23 -3.20
CA TYR A 108 -24.18 -5.03 -2.36
C TYR A 108 -24.43 -4.28 -1.04
N TYR A 109 -25.67 -3.85 -0.79
CA TYR A 109 -26.08 -3.26 0.48
C TYR A 109 -26.51 -4.30 1.53
N ILE A 110 -26.61 -5.58 1.15
CA ILE A 110 -26.97 -6.68 2.05
C ILE A 110 -25.73 -7.50 2.36
N ASP A 111 -25.28 -7.46 3.61
CA ASP A 111 -24.15 -8.25 4.10
C ASP A 111 -24.62 -9.60 4.67
N TYR A 112 -24.13 -10.70 4.10
CA TYR A 112 -24.38 -12.04 4.61
C TYR A 112 -23.25 -12.47 5.55
N LEU A 113 -23.43 -12.28 6.85
CA LEU A 113 -22.39 -12.53 7.84
C LEU A 113 -22.57 -13.89 8.53
N GLN A 114 -21.62 -14.80 8.34
CA GLN A 114 -21.52 -16.03 9.12
C GLN A 114 -20.69 -15.81 10.40
N LYS A 115 -21.23 -16.20 11.56
CA LYS A 115 -20.53 -16.06 12.85
C LYS A 115 -19.33 -17.01 12.93
N GLY A 116 -18.11 -16.48 12.80
CA GLY A 116 -16.86 -17.21 12.99
C GLY A 116 -16.35 -17.19 14.44
N LYS A 117 -15.28 -17.95 14.70
CA LYS A 117 -14.66 -18.08 16.04
C LYS A 117 -14.06 -16.77 16.59
N TYR A 118 -13.65 -15.85 15.72
CA TYR A 118 -13.01 -14.58 16.10
C TYR A 118 -13.63 -13.33 15.46
N TYR A 119 -14.32 -13.48 14.32
CA TYR A 119 -15.02 -12.40 13.62
C TYR A 119 -16.15 -12.99 12.78
N PHE A 120 -17.17 -12.17 12.49
CA PHE A 120 -18.13 -12.45 11.43
C PHE A 120 -17.40 -12.48 10.09
N LYS A 121 -17.58 -13.57 9.36
CA LYS A 121 -17.03 -13.81 8.02
C LYS A 121 -18.14 -13.59 7.01
N ASP A 122 -17.85 -12.81 6.00
CA ASP A 122 -18.70 -12.57 4.84
C ASP A 122 -18.71 -13.81 3.92
#